data_AF-A0A829GKE6-F1
#
_entry.id   AF-A0A829GKE6-F1
#
_cell.length_a   1.000
_cell.length_b   1.000
_cell.length_c   1.000
_cell.angle_alpha   90.00
_cell.angle_beta   90.00
_cell.angle_gamma   90.00
#
_symmetry.space_group_name_H-M   'P 1'
#
loop_
_entity.id
_entity.type
_entity.pdbx_description
1 polymer ?
#
loop_
_entity_poly.entity_id
_entity_poly.type
_entity_poly.pdbx_seq_one_letter_code
_entity_poly.pdbx_strand_id
1 'polypeptide(L)' 'MAFEFKLPELGEGLAEGEIVKWDVKPGDDIKEDDTLLEVQSDKSVEEIPS' A
#
# COMPACT_ATOMS: atom_id res chain seq x y z
N MET A 1 -13.37 1.02 -13.64
CA MET A 1 -12.00 1.24 -14.17
C MET A 1 -11.06 0.68 -13.11
N ALA A 2 -10.08 -0.14 -13.48
CA ALA A 2 -9.09 -0.61 -12.52
C ALA A 2 -8.05 0.49 -12.34
N PHE A 3 -7.85 0.96 -11.10
CA PHE A 3 -6.78 1.89 -10.78
C PHE A 3 -5.49 1.08 -10.60
N GLU A 4 -4.51 1.29 -11.48
CA GLU A 4 -3.23 0.61 -11.38
C GLU A 4 -2.35 1.38 -10.39
N PHE A 5 -2.43 1.02 -9.12
CA PHE A 5 -1.60 1.61 -8.07
C PHE A 5 -0.19 1.03 -8.16
N LYS A 6 0.77 1.83 -8.63
CA LYS A 6 2.18 1.47 -8.55
C LYS A 6 2.67 1.81 -7.16
N LEU A 7 3.08 0.78 -6.41
CA LEU A 7 3.78 0.97 -5.16
C LEU A 7 4.96 1.94 -5.40
N PRO A 8 5.02 3.07 -4.69
CA PRO A 8 6.19 3.95 -4.75
C PRO A 8 7.41 3.17 -4.25
N GLU A 9 8.60 3.54 -4.72
CA GLU A 9 9.83 2.95 -4.21
C GLU A 9 9.85 3.11 -2.69
N LEU A 10 9.85 2.00 -1.94
CA LEU A 10 9.77 1.94 -0.47
C LEU A 10 11.07 2.46 0.19
N GLY A 11 11.77 3.43 -0.42
CA GLY A 11 13.10 3.88 -0.05
C GLY A 11 14.20 3.09 -0.77
N GLU A 12 15.25 3.79 -1.21
CA GLU A 12 16.44 3.21 -1.84
C GLU A 12 16.98 2.01 -1.04
N GLY A 13 16.87 0.80 -1.59
CA GLY A 13 17.42 -0.42 -1.02
C GLY A 13 16.43 -1.35 -0.30
N LEU A 14 15.13 -1.00 -0.25
CA LEU A 14 14.09 -1.92 0.20
C LEU A 14 13.55 -2.73 -0.97
N ALA A 15 14.30 -3.76 -1.36
CA ALA A 15 13.94 -4.67 -2.44
C ALA A 15 12.75 -5.58 -2.09
N GLU A 16 12.41 -5.70 -0.81
CA GLU A 16 11.40 -6.62 -0.28
C GLU A 16 10.63 -5.91 0.84
N GLY A 17 9.43 -5.43 0.51
CA GLY A 17 8.43 -4.98 1.49
C GLY A 17 7.33 -6.03 1.57
N GLU A 18 6.99 -6.48 2.77
CA GLU A 18 5.91 -7.44 2.97
C GLU A 18 4.59 -6.69 3.20
N ILE A 19 3.55 -7.05 2.44
CA ILE A 19 2.23 -6.50 2.68
C ILE A 19 1.65 -7.17 3.92
N VAL A 20 1.56 -6.42 5.01
CA VAL A 20 1.07 -6.93 6.29
C VAL A 20 -0.45 -6.84 6.39
N LYS A 21 -1.06 -5.86 5.72
CA LYS A 21 -2.50 -5.68 5.73
C LYS A 21 -3.03 -5.07 4.45
N TRP A 22 -4.14 -5.62 3.98
CA TRP A 22 -4.95 -5.08 2.90
C TRP A 22 -6.23 -4.54 3.53
N ASP A 23 -6.39 -3.22 3.57
CA ASP A 23 -7.65 -2.60 4.00
C ASP A 23 -8.67 -2.56 2.85
N VAL A 24 -8.22 -2.78 1.62
CA VAL A 24 -9.07 -2.75 0.42
C VAL A 24 -9.41 -4.11 -0.12
N LYS A 25 -10.63 -4.21 -0.63
CA LYS A 25 -11.15 -5.41 -1.28
C LYS A 25 -11.53 -5.13 -2.73
N PRO A 26 -11.44 -6.14 -3.60
CA PRO A 26 -11.91 -6.00 -4.97
C PRO A 26 -13.42 -5.71 -4.99
N GLY A 27 -13.78 -4.51 -5.44
CA GLY A 27 -15.17 -4.04 -5.52
C GLY A 27 -15.60 -3.13 -4.37
N ASP A 28 -14.71 -2.79 -3.44
CA ASP A 28 -14.95 -1.78 -2.40
C ASP A 28 -14.83 -0.35 -2.96
N ASP A 29 -15.57 0.59 -2.36
CA ASP A 29 -15.64 1.99 -2.81
C ASP A 29 -14.62 2.82 -2.00
N ILE A 30 -13.44 3.02 -2.57
CA ILE A 30 -12.34 3.77 -1.93
C ILE A 30 -12.63 5.28 -2.01
N LYS A 31 -12.49 5.96 -0.88
CA LYS A 31 -12.63 7.43 -0.79
C LYS A 31 -11.27 8.10 -0.70
N GLU A 32 -11.22 9.38 -1.06
CA GLU A 32 -10.05 10.24 -0.76
C GLU A 32 -9.78 10.20 0.76
N ASP A 33 -8.50 10.02 1.13
CA ASP A 33 -7.97 9.76 2.49
C ASP A 33 -8.11 8.32 3.04
N ASP A 34 -8.59 7.35 2.24
CA ASP A 34 -8.71 5.97 2.72
C ASP A 34 -7.40 5.17 2.54
N THR A 35 -7.04 4.35 3.54
CA THR A 35 -5.82 3.53 3.52
C THR A 35 -6.02 2.29 2.65
N LEU A 36 -5.23 2.17 1.59
CA LEU A 36 -5.31 1.02 0.68
C LEU A 36 -4.73 -0.25 1.31
N LEU A 37 -3.47 -0.15 1.73
CA LEU A 37 -2.68 -1.27 2.22
C LEU A 37 -1.54 -0.77 3.11
N GLU A 38 -1.07 -1.66 3.97
CA GLU A 38 0.06 -1.42 4.87
C GLU A 38 1.22 -2.31 4.43
N VAL A 39 2.37 -1.69 4.18
CA VAL A 39 3.62 -2.39 3.85
C VAL A 39 4.56 -2.29 5.05
N GLN A 40 5.01 -3.44 5.53
CA GLN A 40 6.07 -3.51 6.52
C GLN A 40 7.40 -3.78 5.84
N SER A 41 8.38 -2.98 6.23
CA SER A 41 9.78 -3.14 5.90
C SER A 41 10.60 -3.43 7.15
N ASP A 42 11.85 -3.84 6.98
CA ASP A 42 12.80 -4.20 8.05
C ASP A 42 12.95 -3.10 9.12
N LYS A 43 12.70 -1.84 8.75
CA LYS A 43 12.90 -0.68 9.62
C LYS A 43 11.62 0.11 9.96
N SER A 44 10.53 -0.05 9.22
CA SER A 44 9.34 0.79 9.37
C SER A 44 8.10 0.17 8.73
N VAL A 45 6.93 0.59 9.19
CA VAL A 45 5.63 0.30 8.56
C VAL A 45 5.18 1.56 7.85
N GLU A 46 4.87 1.44 6.56
CA GLU A 46 4.32 2.52 5.73
C GLU A 46 2.91 2.16 5.28
N GLU A 47 1.99 3.11 5.46
CA GLU A 47 0.61 3.01 5.01
C GLU A 47 0.45 3.76 3.69
N ILE A 48 -0.26 3.12 2.76
CA ILE A 48 -0.47 3.64 1.41
C ILE A 48 -1.91 4.14 1.30
N PRO A 49 -2.17 5.45 1.27
CA PRO A 49 -3.51 6.00 1.04
C PRO A 49 -3.89 6.03 -0.45
N SER A 50 -5.16 6.27 -0.74
CA SER A 50 -5.74 6.37 -2.09
C SER A 50 -5.28 7.57 -2.89
#